data_AF-A0A2P8FKM1-F1
#
_entry.id   AF-A0A2P8FKM1-F1
#
_cell.length_a   1.000
_cell.length_b   1.000
_cell.length_c   1.000
_cell.angle_alpha   90.00
_cell.angle_beta   90.00
_cell.angle_gamma   90.00
#
_symmetry.space_group_name_H-M   'P 1'
#
loop_
_entity.id
_entity.type
_entity.pdbx_description
1 polymer ?
#
loop_
_entity_poly.entity_id
_entity_poly.type
_entity_poly.pdbx_seq_one_letter_code
_entity_poly.pdbx_strand_id
1 'polypeptide(L)' 'METYSLLREFADSWMLLFLFAFFVGIVFWVFRPGSTKEYRDTASIPFRHDDKPAADEEART' A
#
# COMPACT_ATOMS: atom_id res chain seq x y z
N MET A 1 25.38 -29.20 -22.65
CA MET A 1 24.46 -29.45 -21.53
C MET A 1 24.68 -28.46 -20.39
N GLU A 2 25.94 -28.17 -20.00
CA GLU A 2 26.32 -27.09 -19.04
C GLU A 2 25.64 -25.73 -19.29
N THR A 3 25.85 -25.12 -20.46
CA THR A 3 25.31 -23.79 -20.79
C THR A 3 23.78 -23.74 -20.86
N TYR A 4 23.14 -24.83 -21.31
CA TYR A 4 21.68 -24.91 -21.35
C TYR A 4 21.08 -25.02 -19.94
N SER A 5 21.73 -25.77 -19.05
CA SER A 5 21.29 -25.88 -17.65
C SER A 5 21.33 -24.54 -16.93
N LEU A 6 22.43 -23.78 -17.09
CA LEU A 6 22.56 -22.44 -16.51
C LEU A 6 21.48 -21.47 -17.01
N LEU A 7 21.24 -21.45 -18.33
CA LEU A 7 20.22 -20.57 -18.91
C LEU A 7 18.80 -20.96 -18.47
N ARG A 8 18.55 -22.25 -18.28
CA ARG A 8 17.26 -22.77 -17.83
C ARG A 8 16.97 -22.42 -16.38
N GLU A 9 17.91 -22.61 -15.45
CA GLU A 9 17.71 -22.21 -14.05
C GLU A 9 17.49 -20.71 -13.92
N PHE A 10 18.22 -19.92 -14.71
CA PHE A 10 17.99 -18.47 -14.78
C PHE A 10 16.56 -18.18 -15.27
N ALA A 11 16.14 -18.78 -16.38
CA ALA A 11 14.80 -18.62 -16.96
C ALA A 11 13.67 -19.01 -15.99
N ASP A 12 13.81 -20.13 -15.28
CA ASP A 12 12.80 -20.63 -14.34
C ASP A 12 12.62 -19.70 -13.12
N SER A 13 13.64 -18.93 -12.74
CA SER A 13 13.59 -18.05 -11.57
C SER A 13 12.91 -16.68 -11.79
N TRP A 14 12.65 -16.29 -13.05
CA TRP A 14 12.19 -14.92 -13.38
C TRP A 14 10.82 -14.57 -12.82
N MET A 15 9.85 -15.49 -12.85
CA MET A 15 8.52 -15.23 -12.31
C MET A 15 8.57 -15.02 -10.79
N LEU A 16 9.40 -15.81 -10.10
CA LEU A 16 9.63 -15.70 -8.66
C LEU A 16 10.28 -14.36 -8.30
N LEU A 17 11.29 -13.96 -9.07
CA LEU A 17 11.95 -12.65 -8.94
C LEU A 17 10.97 -11.49 -9.18
N PHE A 18 10.11 -11.59 -10.19
CA PHE A 18 9.08 -10.59 -10.47
C PHE A 18 8.12 -10.42 -9.30
N LEU A 19 7.56 -11.52 -8.77
CA LEU A 19 6.64 -11.48 -7.64
C LEU A 19 7.32 -10.91 -6.38
N PHE A 20 8.58 -11.28 -6.13
CA PHE A 20 9.36 -10.74 -5.02
C PHE A 20 9.59 -9.23 -5.15
N ALA A 21 10.02 -8.76 -6.33
CA ALA A 21 10.21 -7.34 -6.59
C ALA A 21 8.89 -6.56 -6.50
N PHE A 22 7.80 -7.12 -7.02
CA PHE A 22 6.46 -6.53 -6.92
C PHE A 22 6.01 -6.40 -5.46
N PHE A 23 6.17 -7.45 -4.66
CA PHE A 23 5.85 -7.43 -3.24
C PHE A 23 6.62 -6.34 -2.49
N VAL A 24 7.94 -6.28 -2.68
CA VAL A 24 8.79 -5.25 -2.09
C VAL A 24 8.36 -3.84 -2.57
N GLY A 25 8.00 -3.70 -3.84
CA GLY A 25 7.45 -2.46 -4.40
C GLY A 25 6.18 -2.00 -3.71
N ILE A 26 5.23 -2.92 -3.44
CA ILE A 26 4.00 -2.63 -2.68
C ILE A 26 4.33 -2.23 -1.24
N VAL A 27 5.24 -2.94 -0.57
CA VAL A 27 5.69 -2.60 0.78
C VAL A 27 6.23 -1.16 0.83
N PHE A 28 7.15 -0.81 -0.06
CA PHE A 28 7.66 0.56 -0.14
C PHE A 28 6.58 1.59 -0.48
N TRP A 29 5.62 1.24 -1.34
CA TRP A 29 4.52 2.12 -1.71
C TRP A 29 3.58 2.40 -0.52
N VAL A 30 3.27 1.39 0.30
CA VAL A 30 2.45 1.55 1.51
C VAL A 30 3.16 2.44 2.54
N PHE A 31 4.47 2.25 2.72
CA PHE A 31 5.28 3.05 3.65
C PHE A 31 5.68 4.44 3.10
N ARG A 32 5.30 4.79 1.87
CA ARG A 32 5.57 6.11 1.29
C ARG A 32 4.93 7.22 2.15
N PRO A 33 5.71 8.19 2.66
CA PRO A 33 5.20 9.29 3.47
C PRO A 33 4.33 10.21 2.60
N GLY A 34 3.01 10.03 2.67
CA GLY A 34 2.04 10.75 1.85
C GLY A 34 0.64 10.12 1.88
N SER A 35 0.55 8.80 2.07
CA SER A 35 -0.73 8.09 2.21
C SER A 35 -1.42 8.37 3.56
N THR A 36 -0.66 8.82 4.56
CA THR A 36 -1.12 9.03 5.94
C THR A 36 -2.19 10.13 6.09
N LYS A 37 -2.31 11.05 5.12
CA LYS A 37 -3.24 12.19 5.26
C LYS A 37 -4.71 11.76 5.10
N GLU A 38 -5.02 10.91 4.13
CA GLU A 38 -6.37 10.36 3.93
C GLU A 38 -6.73 9.34 5.02
N TYR A 39 -5.76 8.50 5.43
CA TYR A 39 -5.99 7.53 6.51
C TYR A 39 -6.30 8.21 7.84
N ARG A 40 -5.64 9.32 8.15
CA ARG A 40 -5.93 10.11 9.36
C ARG A 40 -7.33 10.71 9.32
N ASP A 41 -7.76 11.23 8.17
CA ASP A 41 -9.07 11.86 8.04
C ASP A 41 -10.19 10.82 8.26
N THR A 42 -10.09 9.67 7.59
CA THR A 42 -11.04 8.56 7.76
C THR A 42 -11.02 8.00 9.20
N ALA A 43 -9.83 7.81 9.79
CA ALA A 43 -9.71 7.32 11.17
C ALA A 43 -10.28 8.32 12.20
N SER A 44 -10.34 9.61 11.87
CA SER A 44 -10.90 10.63 12.73
C SER A 44 -12.44 10.71 12.67
N ILE A 45 -13.10 10.06 11.70
CA ILE A 45 -14.56 10.10 11.53
C ILE A 45 -15.33 9.81 12.84
N PRO A 46 -15.02 8.75 13.63
CA PRO A 46 -15.73 8.48 14.88
C PRO A 46 -15.46 9.50 15.99
N PHE A 47 -14.30 10.16 15.97
CA PHE A 47 -13.84 11.09 17.01
C PHE A 47 -14.00 12.56 16.63
N ARG A 48 -14.51 12.85 15.43
CA ARG A 48 -14.53 14.19 14.82
C ARG A 48 -15.40 15.20 15.58
N HIS A 49 -16.32 14.71 16.41
CA HIS A 49 -17.23 15.51 17.22
C HIS A 49 -17.19 15.11 18.70
N ASP A 50 -16.11 14.47 19.15
CA ASP A 50 -16.00 13.96 20.53
C ASP A 50 -15.94 15.12 21.54
N ASP A 51 -15.28 16.22 21.17
CA ASP A 51 -15.18 17.43 22.00
C ASP A 51 -16.40 18.36 21.90
N LYS A 52 -17.06 18.39 20.72
CA LYS A 52 -18.17 19.31 20.40
C LYS A 52 -19.07 18.72 19.32
N PRO A 53 -20.41 18.88 19.41
CA PRO A 53 -21.33 18.43 18.38
C PRO A 53 -21.07 19.11 17.03
N ALA A 54 -21.44 18.42 15.94
CA ALA A 54 -21.33 18.96 14.58
C ALA A 54 -22.09 20.28 14.44
N ALA A 55 -21.53 21.23 13.69
CA ALA A 55 -22.22 22.48 13.38
C ALA A 55 -23.45 22.19 12.50
N ASP A 56 -24.54 22.94 12.69
CA ASP A 56 -25.83 22.72 12.00
C ASP A 56 -25.74 22.73 10.46
N GLU A 57 -24.71 23.38 9.90
CA GLU A 57 -24.42 23.43 8.47
C GLU A 57 -23.80 22.12 7.94
N GLU A 58 -22.92 21.48 8.71
CA GLU A 58 -22.29 20.18 8.37
C GLU A 58 -23.27 19.01 8.57
N ALA A 59 -24.20 19.12 9.52
CA ALA A 59 -25.20 18.07 9.79
C ALA A 59 -26.28 17.94 8.70
N ARG A 60 -26.37 18.92 7.78
CA ARG A 60 -27.44 19.03 6.78
C ARG A 60 -27.02 18.63 5.36
N THR A 61 -25.72 18.40 5.14
CA THR A 61 -25.11 17.96 3.87
C THR A 61 -24.71 16.51 3.91
#